data_AF-A0A433PH67-F1
#
_entry.id   AF-A0A433PH67-F1
#
_cell.length_a   1.000
_cell.length_b   1.000
_cell.length_c   1.000
_cell.angle_alpha   90.00
_cell.angle_beta   90.00
_cell.angle_gamma   90.00
#
_symmetry.space_group_name_H-M   'P 1'
#
loop_
_entity.id
_entity.type
_entity.pdbx_description
1 polymer ?
#
loop_
_entity_poly.entity_id
_entity_poly.type
_entity_poly.pdbx_seq_one_letter_code
_entity_poly.pdbx_strand_id
1 'polypeptide(L)'
;MIDDVIQTVPDIQKREALARYLCAKPRGYISTAVTTDIKTTTTWTKDDDELLRKAYTLHGRQWEKIASMIPGKENHNCRYRWDNALGASMKKKTQWTSDEDILLRQHHDEYGRSWIIISVDIPGRTPDMCRRRMTVLLKRDHVAAETKRKQTSE
;
A
#
# COMPACT_ATOMS: atom_id res chain seq x y z
N MET A 1 -19.34 -13.34 4.99
CA MET A 1 -18.62 -13.04 3.72
C MET A 1 -17.22 -12.44 3.91
N ILE A 2 -16.86 -11.92 5.09
CA ILE A 2 -15.47 -11.55 5.43
C ILE A 2 -14.90 -12.55 6.46
N ASP A 3 -15.79 -13.10 7.30
CA ASP A 3 -15.44 -14.03 8.38
C ASP A 3 -14.94 -15.40 7.87
N ASP A 4 -15.38 -15.87 6.71
CA ASP A 4 -14.95 -17.16 6.12
C ASP A 4 -13.47 -17.16 5.68
N VAL A 5 -12.91 -16.00 5.30
CA VAL A 5 -11.50 -15.89 4.87
C VAL A 5 -10.56 -15.83 6.09
N ILE A 6 -11.06 -15.39 7.23
CA ILE A 6 -10.28 -15.30 8.47
C ILE A 6 -10.09 -16.69 9.10
N GLN A 7 -11.09 -17.57 8.96
CA GLN A 7 -11.05 -18.91 9.57
C GLN A 7 -10.13 -19.90 8.86
N THR A 8 -9.73 -19.66 7.61
CA THR A 8 -8.83 -20.55 6.85
C THR A 8 -7.34 -20.33 7.14
N VAL A 9 -6.97 -19.26 7.84
CA VAL A 9 -5.59 -18.98 8.26
C VAL A 9 -5.35 -19.67 9.61
N PRO A 10 -4.48 -20.69 9.73
CA PRO A 10 -4.32 -21.44 10.99
C PRO A 10 -3.66 -20.61 12.11
N ASP A 11 -2.85 -19.63 11.73
CA ASP A 11 -2.05 -18.82 12.66
C ASP A 11 -2.85 -17.63 13.22
N ILE A 12 -2.96 -17.59 14.55
CA ILE A 12 -3.76 -16.60 15.30
C ILE A 12 -3.21 -15.18 15.14
N GLN A 13 -1.88 -15.01 15.07
CA GLN A 13 -1.25 -13.70 14.87
C GLN A 13 -1.50 -13.17 13.45
N LYS A 14 -1.51 -14.06 12.45
CA LYS A 14 -1.86 -13.74 11.05
C LYS A 14 -3.36 -13.40 10.91
N ARG A 15 -4.26 -14.04 11.67
CA ARG A 15 -5.69 -13.68 11.74
C ARG A 15 -5.91 -12.26 12.25
N GLU A 16 -5.23 -11.87 13.33
CA GLU A 16 -5.36 -10.52 13.88
C GLU A 16 -4.80 -9.45 12.94
N ALA A 17 -3.69 -9.72 12.24
CA ALA A 17 -3.14 -8.82 11.24
C ALA A 17 -4.12 -8.61 10.06
N LEU A 18 -4.77 -9.69 9.60
CA LEU A 18 -5.79 -9.63 8.56
C LEU A 18 -7.06 -8.89 9.03
N ALA A 19 -7.52 -9.13 10.25
CA ALA A 19 -8.67 -8.43 10.84
C ALA A 19 -8.41 -6.91 10.97
N ARG A 20 -7.21 -6.52 11.43
CA ARG A 20 -6.77 -5.10 11.48
C ARG A 20 -6.68 -4.48 10.09
N TYR A 21 -6.28 -5.24 9.07
CA TYR A 21 -6.23 -4.77 7.68
C TYR A 21 -7.63 -4.57 7.08
N LEU A 22 -8.57 -5.47 7.38
CA LEU A 22 -9.93 -5.45 6.85
C LEU A 22 -10.83 -4.41 7.54
N CYS A 23 -10.65 -4.15 8.83
CA CYS A 23 -11.39 -3.08 9.54
C CYS A 23 -10.92 -1.66 9.15
N ALA A 24 -9.77 -1.53 8.49
CA ALA A 24 -9.14 -0.26 8.14
C ALA A 24 -9.52 0.30 6.74
N LYS A 25 -10.56 -0.25 6.10
CA LYS A 25 -11.10 0.30 4.84
C LYS A 25 -12.60 0.62 4.97
N PRO A 26 -13.03 1.88 4.76
CA PRO A 26 -14.43 2.14 4.47
C PRO A 26 -14.76 1.55 3.09
N ARG A 27 -15.73 0.64 3.08
CA ARG A 27 -16.36 0.06 1.90
C ARG A 27 -17.45 1.03 1.45
N GLY A 28 -17.33 1.58 0.23
CA GLY A 28 -18.38 2.36 -0.43
C GLY A 28 -18.66 3.73 0.19
N TYR A 29 -18.01 4.78 -0.34
CA TYR A 29 -18.37 6.16 -0.06
C TYR A 29 -19.41 6.62 -1.09
N ILE A 30 -20.68 6.57 -0.70
CA ILE A 30 -21.74 7.40 -1.28
C ILE A 30 -21.80 8.65 -0.40
N SER A 31 -21.34 9.77 -0.95
CA SER A 31 -21.43 11.09 -0.33
C SER A 31 -22.88 11.56 -0.37
N THR A 32 -23.56 11.60 0.78
CA THR A 32 -24.77 12.40 0.94
C THR A 32 -24.58 13.34 2.12
N ALA A 33 -24.67 14.65 1.81
CA ALA A 33 -24.95 15.77 2.72
C ALA A 33 -23.73 16.23 3.57
N VAL A 34 -23.44 17.52 3.84
CA VAL A 34 -24.17 18.80 3.75
C VAL A 34 -23.14 19.94 3.54
N THR A 35 -23.56 20.93 2.76
CA THR A 35 -23.14 22.34 2.60
C THR A 35 -22.23 22.97 3.67
N THR A 36 -21.09 23.52 3.23
CA THR A 36 -20.66 24.93 3.42
C THR A 36 -19.53 25.21 2.41
N ASP A 37 -19.51 26.43 1.82
CA ASP A 37 -18.62 26.91 0.75
C ASP A 37 -17.12 26.88 1.07
N ILE A 38 -16.55 25.69 1.26
CA ILE A 38 -15.10 25.49 1.26
C ILE A 38 -14.74 25.01 -0.14
N LYS A 39 -14.19 25.91 -0.95
CA LYS A 39 -13.67 25.60 -2.29
C LYS A 39 -12.55 24.56 -2.12
N THR A 40 -12.88 23.28 -2.23
CA THR A 40 -11.92 22.17 -2.14
C THR A 40 -10.88 22.34 -3.25
N THR A 41 -9.70 22.83 -2.90
CA THR A 41 -8.63 23.05 -3.87
C THR A 41 -7.93 21.72 -4.14
N THR A 42 -8.12 21.18 -5.35
CA THR A 42 -7.48 19.93 -5.79
C THR A 42 -5.96 20.07 -5.93
N THR A 43 -5.44 21.31 -5.95
CA THR A 43 -4.03 21.62 -6.09
C THR A 43 -3.33 21.67 -4.72
N TRP A 44 -2.22 20.95 -4.60
CA TRP A 44 -1.34 20.97 -3.43
C TRP A 44 -0.22 21.98 -3.65
N THR A 45 -0.09 22.92 -2.71
CA THR A 45 1.01 23.89 -2.71
C THR A 45 2.16 23.40 -1.81
N LYS A 46 3.31 24.09 -1.89
CA LYS A 46 4.45 23.80 -1.00
C LYS A 46 4.12 24.08 0.46
N ASP A 47 3.29 25.10 0.71
CA ASP A 47 2.86 25.48 2.05
C ASP A 47 1.90 24.43 2.64
N ASP A 48 0.97 23.91 1.83
CA ASP A 48 0.12 22.77 2.22
C ASP A 48 0.96 21.55 2.59
N ASP A 49 2.01 21.26 1.82
CA ASP A 49 2.92 20.15 2.09
C ASP A 49 3.71 20.35 3.40
N GLU A 50 4.08 21.59 3.72
CA GLU A 50 4.76 21.91 4.98
C GLU A 50 3.82 21.79 6.18
N LEU A 51 2.60 22.29 6.06
CA LEU A 51 1.55 22.11 7.06
C LEU A 51 1.26 20.63 7.29
N LEU A 52 1.19 19.83 6.22
CA LEU A 52 0.98 18.40 6.31
C LEU A 52 2.14 17.68 7.04
N ARG A 53 3.40 18.07 6.81
CA ARG A 53 4.54 17.56 7.59
C ARG A 53 4.46 17.93 9.06
N LYS A 54 4.19 19.21 9.37
CA LYS A 54 4.08 19.70 10.76
C LYS A 54 2.93 19.00 11.51
N ALA A 55 1.77 18.89 10.88
CA ALA A 55 0.61 18.22 11.45
C ALA A 55 0.88 16.72 11.67
N TYR A 56 1.58 16.06 10.75
CA TYR A 56 1.99 14.67 10.93
C TYR A 56 3.02 14.50 12.06
N THR A 57 3.97 15.42 12.21
CA THR A 57 4.92 15.36 13.33
C THR A 57 4.23 15.51 14.70
N LEU A 58 3.12 16.25 14.75
CA LEU A 58 2.37 16.49 15.98
C LEU A 58 1.36 15.39 16.30
N HIS A 59 0.71 14.82 15.29
CA HIS A 59 -0.44 13.92 15.46
C HIS A 59 -0.26 12.51 14.88
N GLY A 60 0.87 12.23 14.21
CA GLY A 60 1.11 10.94 13.56
C GLY A 60 0.11 10.65 12.45
N ARG A 61 -0.43 9.42 12.36
CA ARG A 61 -1.40 9.03 11.32
C ARG A 61 -2.86 9.39 11.63
N GLN A 62 -3.11 10.35 12.50
CA GLN A 62 -4.46 10.82 12.85
C GLN A 62 -4.98 11.80 11.78
N TRP A 63 -5.35 11.26 10.61
CA TRP A 63 -5.67 12.03 9.40
C TRP A 63 -6.85 12.99 9.54
N GLU A 64 -7.80 12.68 10.43
CA GLU A 64 -8.95 13.55 10.70
C GLU A 64 -8.50 14.85 11.38
N LYS A 65 -7.63 14.74 12.38
CA LYS A 65 -7.02 15.90 13.04
C LYS A 65 -6.11 16.67 12.07
N ILE A 66 -5.33 15.97 11.27
CA ILE A 66 -4.45 16.58 10.26
C ILE A 66 -5.27 17.38 9.24
N ALA A 67 -6.37 16.84 8.73
CA ALA A 67 -7.24 17.54 7.79
C ALA A 67 -7.84 18.81 8.38
N SER A 68 -8.23 18.77 9.67
CA SER A 68 -8.73 19.97 10.35
C SER A 68 -7.71 21.11 10.45
N MET A 69 -6.41 20.81 10.33
CA MET A 69 -5.33 21.80 10.36
C MET A 69 -4.97 22.34 8.96
N ILE A 70 -5.49 21.74 7.88
CA ILE A 70 -5.15 22.13 6.51
C ILE A 70 -6.44 22.59 5.80
N PRO A 71 -6.65 23.90 5.64
CA PRO A 71 -7.89 24.42 5.09
C PRO A 71 -8.13 23.91 3.67
N GLY A 72 -9.36 23.45 3.40
CA GLY A 72 -9.76 22.97 2.08
C GLY A 72 -9.18 21.61 1.66
N LYS A 73 -8.52 20.89 2.58
CA LYS A 73 -8.03 19.53 2.34
C LYS A 73 -8.73 18.53 3.25
N GLU A 74 -9.39 17.57 2.64
CA GLU A 74 -10.04 16.47 3.36
C GLU A 74 -9.02 15.41 3.82
N ASN A 75 -9.38 14.65 4.86
CA ASN A 75 -8.61 13.53 5.41
C ASN A 75 -8.05 12.60 4.33
N HIS A 76 -8.90 12.19 3.38
CA HIS A 76 -8.49 11.27 2.32
C HIS A 76 -7.39 11.88 1.42
N ASN A 77 -7.47 13.18 1.14
CA ASN A 77 -6.47 13.91 0.35
C ASN A 77 -5.15 14.05 1.10
N CYS A 78 -5.19 14.39 2.40
CA CYS A 78 -4.00 14.49 3.24
C CYS A 78 -3.26 13.15 3.32
N ARG A 79 -3.98 12.05 3.56
CA ARG A 79 -3.41 10.70 3.57
C ARG A 79 -2.80 10.34 2.22
N TYR A 80 -3.54 10.56 1.12
CA TYR A 80 -3.04 10.25 -0.21
C TYR A 80 -1.78 11.04 -0.55
N ARG A 81 -1.75 12.34 -0.23
CA ARG A 81 -0.56 13.19 -0.42
C ARG A 81 0.62 12.72 0.42
N TRP A 82 0.37 12.33 1.67
CA TRP A 82 1.41 11.76 2.53
C TRP A 82 1.97 10.47 1.97
N ASP A 83 1.12 9.47 1.70
CA ASP A 83 1.56 8.14 1.28
C ASP A 83 2.26 8.18 -0.11
N ASN A 84 1.87 9.09 -1.01
CA ASN A 84 2.38 9.13 -2.38
C ASN A 84 3.49 10.16 -2.64
N ALA A 85 3.48 11.32 -1.94
CA ALA A 85 4.39 12.44 -2.24
C ALA A 85 5.33 12.80 -1.09
N LEU A 86 4.85 12.86 0.16
CA LEU A 86 5.63 13.43 1.28
C LEU A 86 6.28 12.37 2.20
N GLY A 87 5.59 11.29 2.49
CA GLY A 87 6.10 10.14 3.26
C GLY A 87 7.24 9.42 2.55
N ALA A 88 7.45 9.71 1.26
CA ALA A 88 8.59 9.26 0.47
C ALA A 88 9.97 9.74 0.98
N SER A 89 10.06 10.83 1.75
CA SER A 89 11.35 11.26 2.33
C SER A 89 11.77 10.37 3.51
N MET A 90 10.85 9.62 4.11
CA MET A 90 11.14 8.59 5.09
C MET A 90 11.46 7.28 4.36
N LYS A 91 12.69 7.20 3.84
CA LYS A 91 13.35 6.00 3.25
C LYS A 91 12.44 5.17 2.34
N LYS A 92 12.27 5.61 1.10
CA LYS A 92 11.96 4.68 0.00
C LYS A 92 13.06 3.60 -0.02
N LYS A 93 12.75 2.36 0.40
CA LYS A 93 13.47 1.17 -0.09
C LYS A 93 13.15 1.03 -1.59
N THR A 94 13.74 1.88 -2.44
CA THR A 94 13.45 1.94 -3.89
C THR A 94 13.89 0.67 -4.60
N GLN A 95 14.94 0.03 -4.11
CA GLN A 95 15.49 -1.19 -4.71
C GLN A 95 14.98 -2.42 -3.97
N TRP A 96 14.49 -3.38 -4.73
CA TRP A 96 14.19 -4.72 -4.25
C TRP A 96 15.49 -5.53 -4.23
N THR A 97 15.75 -6.19 -3.11
CA THR A 97 16.91 -7.08 -2.99
C THR A 97 16.60 -8.47 -3.53
N SER A 98 17.63 -9.26 -3.80
CA SER A 98 17.49 -10.68 -4.16
C SER A 98 16.70 -11.45 -3.10
N ASP A 99 16.96 -11.17 -1.82
CA ASP A 99 16.32 -11.86 -0.70
C ASP A 99 14.83 -11.55 -0.62
N GLU A 100 14.45 -10.29 -0.84
CA GLU A 100 13.04 -9.89 -0.93
C GLU A 100 12.34 -10.56 -2.12
N ASP A 101 13.02 -10.71 -3.26
CA ASP A 101 12.46 -11.42 -4.42
C ASP A 101 12.31 -12.93 -4.17
N ILE A 102 13.23 -13.54 -3.41
CA ILE A 102 13.15 -14.95 -3.01
C ILE A 102 11.94 -15.16 -2.10
N LEU A 103 11.80 -14.35 -1.04
CA LEU A 103 10.66 -14.40 -0.13
C LEU A 103 9.34 -14.16 -0.87
N LEU A 104 9.31 -13.17 -1.77
CA LEU A 104 8.13 -12.86 -2.57
C LEU A 104 7.70 -14.04 -3.44
N ARG A 105 8.64 -14.78 -4.04
CA ARG A 105 8.33 -16.00 -4.81
C ARG A 105 7.84 -17.12 -3.91
N GLN A 106 8.56 -17.43 -2.85
CA GLN A 106 8.18 -18.49 -1.91
C GLN A 106 6.77 -18.29 -1.36
N HIS A 107 6.46 -17.09 -0.86
CA HIS A 107 5.14 -16.80 -0.31
C HIS A 107 4.04 -16.68 -1.38
N HIS A 108 4.37 -16.33 -2.61
CA HIS A 108 3.41 -16.36 -3.71
C HIS A 108 3.11 -17.80 -4.15
N ASP A 109 4.08 -18.70 -4.10
CA ASP A 109 3.87 -20.12 -4.39
C ASP A 109 3.03 -20.78 -3.28
N GLU A 110 3.21 -20.35 -2.02
CA GLU A 110 2.45 -20.85 -0.86
C GLU A 110 1.03 -20.25 -0.74
N TYR A 111 0.89 -18.93 -0.91
CA TYR A 111 -0.36 -18.20 -0.62
C TYR A 111 -1.05 -17.61 -1.87
N GLY A 112 -0.47 -17.77 -3.06
CA GLY A 112 -0.99 -17.24 -4.32
C GLY A 112 -1.04 -15.71 -4.35
N ARG A 113 -2.16 -15.14 -4.82
CA ARG A 113 -2.35 -13.68 -4.94
C ARG A 113 -2.76 -12.99 -3.62
N SER A 114 -2.43 -13.60 -2.49
CA SER A 114 -2.75 -13.08 -1.15
C SER A 114 -1.75 -12.01 -0.71
N TRP A 115 -1.66 -10.92 -1.47
CA TRP A 115 -0.64 -9.87 -1.30
C TRP A 115 -0.60 -9.24 0.09
N ILE A 116 -1.72 -9.27 0.81
CA ILE A 116 -1.81 -8.79 2.19
C ILE A 116 -0.94 -9.66 3.10
N ILE A 117 -1.13 -10.98 3.04
CA ILE A 117 -0.36 -11.96 3.82
C ILE A 117 1.11 -11.87 3.43
N ILE A 118 1.41 -11.87 2.14
CA ILE A 118 2.79 -11.78 1.62
C ILE A 118 3.49 -10.50 2.11
N SER A 119 2.79 -9.37 2.17
CA SER A 119 3.39 -8.12 2.63
C SER A 119 3.67 -8.06 4.13
N VAL A 120 3.05 -8.92 4.93
CA VAL A 120 3.35 -9.03 6.36
C VAL A 120 4.74 -9.62 6.56
N ASP A 121 5.10 -10.60 5.73
CA ASP A 121 6.37 -11.33 5.83
C ASP A 121 7.54 -10.59 5.13
N ILE A 122 7.26 -9.50 4.38
CA ILE A 122 8.30 -8.67 3.73
C ILE A 122 8.32 -7.25 4.34
N PRO A 123 9.16 -7.00 5.37
CA PRO A 123 9.09 -5.79 6.16
C PRO A 123 9.40 -4.51 5.36
N GLY A 124 8.44 -3.59 5.39
CA GLY A 124 8.52 -2.31 4.69
C GLY A 124 8.06 -2.38 3.23
N ARG A 125 7.48 -3.50 2.78
CA ARG A 125 6.79 -3.61 1.49
C ARG A 125 5.29 -3.58 1.70
N THR A 126 4.57 -2.84 0.86
CA THR A 126 3.11 -2.84 0.86
C THR A 126 2.58 -3.99 -0.03
N PRO A 127 1.31 -4.43 0.16
CA PRO A 127 0.69 -5.41 -0.74
C PRO A 127 0.80 -5.01 -2.22
N ASP A 128 0.66 -3.72 -2.50
CA ASP A 128 0.74 -3.18 -3.85
C ASP A 128 2.16 -3.25 -4.43
N MET A 129 3.18 -2.98 -3.61
CA MET A 129 4.58 -3.18 -3.99
C MET A 129 4.87 -4.65 -4.34
N CYS A 130 4.39 -5.58 -3.51
CA CYS A 130 4.59 -7.02 -3.71
C CYS A 130 3.95 -7.49 -5.02
N ARG A 131 2.69 -7.12 -5.26
CA ARG A 131 1.97 -7.42 -6.51
C ARG A 131 2.69 -6.88 -7.75
N ARG A 132 3.12 -5.61 -7.70
CA ARG A 132 3.85 -4.97 -8.81
C ARG A 132 5.17 -5.69 -9.07
N ARG A 133 5.92 -6.02 -8.02
CA ARG A 133 7.20 -6.72 -8.15
C ARG A 133 7.02 -8.12 -8.74
N MET A 134 6.04 -8.88 -8.25
CA MET A 134 5.78 -10.22 -8.76
C MET A 134 5.44 -10.20 -10.26
N THR A 135 4.69 -9.19 -10.72
CA THR A 135 4.40 -9.01 -12.15
C THR A 135 5.68 -8.84 -12.98
N VAL A 136 6.67 -8.14 -12.45
CA VAL A 136 7.98 -7.96 -13.12
C VAL A 136 8.79 -9.26 -13.12
N LEU A 137 8.78 -10.01 -12.02
CA LEU A 137 9.48 -11.30 -11.91
C LEU A 137 8.94 -12.32 -12.93
N LEU A 138 7.62 -12.49 -12.99
CA LEU A 138 7.00 -13.44 -13.94
C LEU A 138 7.32 -13.11 -15.41
N LYS A 139 7.36 -11.81 -15.77
CA LYS A 139 7.76 -11.38 -17.11
C LYS A 139 9.23 -11.72 -17.41
N ARG A 140 10.12 -11.53 -16.43
CA ARG A 140 11.54 -11.88 -16.58
C ARG A 140 11.73 -13.38 -16.77
N ASP A 141 11.00 -14.19 -16.00
CA ASP A 141 11.08 -15.65 -16.07
C ASP A 141 10.59 -16.17 -17.43
N HIS A 142 9.52 -15.58 -17.98
CA HIS A 142 9.05 -15.89 -19.34
C HIS A 142 10.12 -15.60 -20.41
N VAL A 143 10.68 -14.39 -20.40
CA VAL A 143 11.72 -13.98 -21.37
C VAL A 143 12.98 -14.83 -21.24
N ALA A 144 13.36 -15.20 -20.02
CA ALA A 144 14.50 -16.08 -19.76
C ALA A 144 14.25 -17.49 -20.30
N ALA A 145 13.04 -18.03 -20.15
CA ALA A 145 12.66 -19.33 -20.69
C ALA A 145 12.68 -19.35 -22.22
N GLU A 146 12.20 -18.29 -22.88
CA GLU A 146 12.22 -18.16 -24.35
C GLU A 146 13.65 -18.09 -24.90
N THR A 147 14.54 -17.38 -24.21
CA THR A 147 15.94 -17.22 -24.62
C THR A 147 16.69 -18.56 -24.53
N LYS A 148 16.47 -19.33 -23.46
CA LYS A 148 17.06 -20.67 -23.29
C LYS A 148 16.60 -21.65 -24.38
N ARG A 149 15.31 -21.61 -24.76
CA ARG A 149 14.78 -22.47 -25.83
C ARG A 149 15.43 -22.21 -27.18
N LYS A 150 15.74 -20.94 -27.50
CA LYS A 150 16.42 -20.57 -28.75
C LYS A 150 17.89 -21.03 -28.78
N GLN A 151 18.59 -20.96 -27.64
CA GLN A 151 19.99 -21.38 -27.52
C GLN A 151 20.20 -22.91 -27.49
N THR A 152 19.17 -23.69 -27.19
CA THR A 152 19.26 -25.17 -27.14
C THR A 152 18.93 -25.81 -28.50
N SER A 153 18.51 -25.01 -29.48
CA SER A 153 18.09 -25.44 -30.82
C SER A 153 19.07 -25.07 -31.93
N GLU A 154 20.23 -24.51 -31.57
CA GLU A 154 21.42 -24.30 -32.42
C GLU A 154 22.55 -25.21 -31.93
#